data_AF-Q1EFT5-F1
#
_entry.id   AF-Q1EFT5-F1
#
_cell.length_a   1.000
_cell.length_b   1.000
_cell.length_c   1.000
_cell.angle_alpha   90.00
_cell.angle_beta   90.00
_cell.angle_gamma   90.00
#
_symmetry.space_group_name_H-M   'P 1'
#
loop_
_entity.id
_entity.type
_entity.pdbx_description
1 polymer ?
#
loop_
_entity_poly.entity_id
_entity_poly.type
_entity_poly.pdbx_seq_one_letter_code
_entity_poly.pdbx_strand_id
1 'polypeptide(L)'
;SVIVPIISSCFYVTERQFEKLQVFYYPKLVWRKLTDNALICLEKQSYKLLDHASCSSIISERKFGYSKVRFLLKKNKVRIVANTKAPCKVQIHGPRSRSFFLKSVNSSLKELHAVLRRIKHENPQVLGSSVFGYDDVYQMLHRFLQKIKGGSRVFPKVYIVVGDVAKAFDTINQDKLVNILKDIVLNDKYILRGYTQVIS
;
A
#
# COMPACT_ATOMS: atom_id res chain seq x y z
N SER A 1 -19.52 -29.41 -5.67
CA SER A 1 -19.61 -29.20 -4.20
C SER A 1 -20.56 -28.04 -3.92
N VAL A 2 -21.59 -28.24 -3.09
CA VAL A 2 -22.74 -27.32 -2.90
C VAL A 2 -22.55 -26.38 -1.70
N ILE A 3 -21.68 -26.76 -0.75
CA ILE A 3 -21.51 -26.06 0.53
C ILE A 3 -20.89 -24.67 0.36
N VAL A 4 -19.87 -24.54 -0.50
CA VAL A 4 -19.17 -23.26 -0.71
C VAL A 4 -20.10 -22.18 -1.28
N PRO A 5 -20.92 -22.45 -2.32
CA PRO A 5 -21.94 -21.51 -2.77
C PRO A 5 -22.90 -21.07 -1.67
N ILE A 6 -23.42 -22.00 -0.85
CA ILE A 6 -24.38 -21.69 0.23
C ILE A 6 -23.75 -20.78 1.29
N ILE A 7 -22.53 -21.11 1.74
CA ILE A 7 -21.83 -20.27 2.72
C ILE A 7 -21.58 -18.88 2.14
N SER A 8 -21.10 -18.80 0.89
CA SER A 8 -20.84 -17.52 0.22
C SER A 8 -22.11 -16.72 -0.08
N SER A 9 -23.29 -17.35 -0.18
CA SER A 9 -24.56 -16.66 -0.39
C SER A 9 -25.08 -16.04 0.92
N CYS A 10 -24.88 -16.70 2.06
CA CYS A 10 -25.44 -16.28 3.36
C CYS A 10 -24.46 -15.46 4.21
N PHE A 11 -23.17 -15.77 4.16
CA PHE A 11 -22.14 -15.20 5.02
C PHE A 11 -21.08 -14.43 4.24
N TYR A 12 -20.57 -13.37 4.85
CA TYR A 12 -19.30 -12.75 4.48
C TYR A 12 -18.20 -13.42 5.29
N VAL A 13 -17.26 -14.05 4.58
CA VAL A 13 -16.16 -14.82 5.15
C VAL A 13 -14.90 -13.96 5.13
N THR A 14 -14.35 -13.64 6.30
CA THR A 14 -13.17 -12.78 6.43
C THR A 14 -12.35 -13.13 7.65
N GLU A 15 -11.09 -12.72 7.65
CA GLU A 15 -10.19 -12.77 8.81
C GLU A 15 -10.33 -11.50 9.66
N ARG A 16 -9.70 -11.49 10.83
CA ARG A 16 -9.48 -10.30 11.65
C ARG A 16 -8.00 -9.91 11.62
N GLN A 17 -7.70 -8.64 11.91
CA GLN A 17 -6.34 -8.12 11.75
C GLN A 17 -5.27 -8.85 12.56
N PHE A 18 -5.59 -9.31 13.76
CA PHE A 18 -4.64 -9.92 14.68
C PHE A 18 -4.65 -11.45 14.66
N GLU A 19 -5.61 -12.06 13.97
CA GLU A 19 -5.86 -13.51 13.96
C GLU A 19 -5.78 -14.03 12.51
N LYS A 20 -4.60 -13.86 11.90
CA LYS A 20 -4.37 -13.97 10.44
C LYS A 20 -4.71 -15.33 9.81
N LEU A 21 -4.92 -16.38 10.60
CA LEU A 21 -5.25 -17.72 10.12
C LEU A 21 -6.64 -18.18 10.58
N GLN A 22 -7.37 -17.35 11.34
CA GLN A 22 -8.71 -17.68 11.79
C GLN A 22 -9.74 -17.00 10.89
N VAL A 23 -10.64 -17.83 10.36
CA VAL A 23 -11.72 -17.40 9.49
C VAL A 23 -12.97 -17.13 10.31
N PHE A 24 -13.60 -15.99 10.07
CA PHE A 24 -14.84 -15.57 10.71
C PHE A 24 -15.96 -15.48 9.67
N TYR A 25 -17.16 -15.86 10.11
CA TYR A 25 -18.37 -15.89 9.29
C TYR A 25 -19.34 -14.86 9.85
N TYR A 26 -19.64 -13.83 9.05
CA TYR A 26 -20.59 -12.79 9.42
C TYR A 26 -21.83 -12.90 8.54
N PRO A 27 -23.06 -12.94 9.08
CA PRO A 27 -24.25 -12.85 8.25
C PRO A 27 -24.19 -11.60 7.36
N LYS A 28 -24.51 -11.73 6.07
CA LYS A 28 -24.35 -10.60 5.12
C LYS A 28 -25.10 -9.34 5.53
N LEU A 29 -26.26 -9.48 6.17
CA LEU A 29 -27.04 -8.34 6.67
C LEU A 29 -26.29 -7.58 7.76
N VAL A 30 -25.64 -8.30 8.68
CA VAL A 30 -24.82 -7.71 9.75
C VAL A 30 -23.58 -7.06 9.15
N TRP A 31 -22.91 -7.76 8.24
CA TRP A 31 -21.73 -7.23 7.56
C TRP A 31 -22.04 -5.93 6.80
N ARG A 32 -23.16 -5.88 6.07
CA ARG A 32 -23.62 -4.69 5.35
C ARG A 32 -23.79 -3.50 6.30
N LYS A 33 -24.52 -3.67 7.41
CA LYS A 33 -24.70 -2.61 8.42
C LYS A 33 -23.36 -2.08 8.96
N LEU A 34 -22.40 -2.97 9.22
CA LEU A 34 -21.06 -2.58 9.67
C LEU A 34 -20.30 -1.80 8.59
N THR A 35 -20.36 -2.23 7.34
CA THR A 35 -19.68 -1.55 6.23
C THR A 35 -20.31 -0.21 5.89
N ASP A 36 -21.63 -0.07 5.98
CA ASP A 36 -22.34 1.18 5.69
C ASP A 36 -21.93 2.27 6.71
N ASN A 37 -21.88 1.91 8.00
CA ASN A 37 -21.37 2.82 9.03
C ASN A 37 -19.90 3.21 8.78
N ALA A 38 -19.07 2.25 8.33
CA ALA A 38 -17.68 2.55 7.99
C ALA A 38 -17.58 3.50 6.79
N LEU A 39 -18.40 3.32 5.75
CA LEU A 39 -18.45 4.20 4.58
C LEU A 39 -18.79 5.65 4.97
N ILE A 40 -19.80 5.83 5.82
CA ILE A 40 -20.17 7.17 6.34
C ILE A 40 -19.00 7.81 7.10
N CYS A 41 -18.29 7.05 7.93
CA CYS A 41 -17.12 7.57 8.64
C CYS A 41 -15.99 7.99 7.71
N LEU A 42 -15.79 7.26 6.60
CA LEU A 42 -14.72 7.57 5.64
C LEU A 42 -14.98 8.81 4.85
N GLU A 43 -16.23 8.98 4.41
CA GLU A 43 -16.67 10.15 3.66
C GLU A 43 -16.50 11.44 4.50
N LYS A 44 -16.73 11.34 5.81
CA LYS A 44 -16.52 12.47 6.74
C LYS A 44 -15.06 12.79 7.03
N GLN A 45 -14.14 11.86 6.81
CA GLN A 45 -12.74 12.00 7.27
C GLN A 45 -11.74 12.20 6.14
N SER A 46 -11.73 11.32 5.14
CA SER A 46 -10.56 11.20 4.24
C SER A 46 -10.92 10.84 2.80
N TYR A 47 -12.18 10.50 2.52
CA TYR A 47 -12.63 10.08 1.20
C TYR A 47 -13.80 10.95 0.74
N LYS A 48 -14.00 11.06 -0.57
CA LYS A 48 -15.14 11.73 -1.16
C LYS A 48 -15.80 10.79 -2.15
N LEU A 49 -17.13 10.69 -2.11
CA LEU A 49 -17.87 9.96 -3.11
C LEU A 49 -17.74 10.69 -4.47
N LEU A 50 -17.42 9.94 -5.51
CA LEU A 50 -17.34 10.45 -6.87
C LEU A 50 -18.61 10.07 -7.63
N ASP A 51 -19.15 11.01 -8.38
CA ASP A 51 -20.25 10.76 -9.30
C ASP A 51 -19.75 10.04 -10.58
N HIS A 52 -20.70 9.51 -11.36
CA HIS A 52 -20.38 8.76 -12.56
C HIS A 52 -19.65 9.58 -13.62
N ALA A 53 -19.98 10.86 -13.79
CA ALA A 53 -19.34 11.71 -14.81
C ALA A 53 -17.88 11.99 -14.44
N SER A 54 -17.61 12.44 -13.21
CA SER A 54 -16.23 12.67 -12.74
C SER A 54 -15.40 11.37 -12.75
N CYS A 55 -16.01 10.25 -12.35
CA CYS A 55 -15.35 8.95 -12.38
C CYS A 55 -14.92 8.58 -13.81
N SER A 56 -15.80 8.77 -14.80
CA SER A 56 -15.49 8.49 -16.19
C SER A 56 -14.36 9.36 -16.74
N SER A 57 -14.38 10.66 -16.47
CA SER A 57 -13.33 11.59 -16.92
C SER A 57 -11.97 11.22 -16.32
N ILE A 58 -11.92 10.99 -15.01
CA ILE A 58 -10.67 10.64 -14.30
C ILE A 58 -10.13 9.29 -14.81
N ILE A 59 -10.99 8.30 -15.06
CA ILE A 59 -10.58 6.99 -15.57
C ILE A 59 -10.05 7.09 -17.01
N SER A 60 -10.65 7.92 -17.86
CA SER A 60 -10.17 8.09 -19.23
C SER A 60 -8.81 8.78 -19.32
N GLU A 61 -8.51 9.69 -18.39
CA GLU A 61 -7.25 10.45 -18.39
C GLU A 61 -6.12 9.74 -17.64
N ARG A 62 -6.43 8.93 -16.62
CA ARG A 62 -5.42 8.30 -15.79
C ARG A 62 -4.76 7.09 -16.44
N LYS A 63 -3.43 7.08 -16.36
CA LYS A 63 -2.57 5.95 -16.77
C LYS A 63 -2.25 4.96 -15.64
N PHE A 64 -2.81 5.16 -14.45
CA PHE A 64 -2.51 4.34 -13.27
C PHE A 64 -3.74 3.58 -12.74
N GLY A 65 -3.46 2.48 -12.04
CA GLY A 65 -4.49 1.57 -11.53
C GLY A 65 -5.29 2.07 -10.35
N TYR A 66 -6.49 1.50 -10.16
CA TYR A 66 -7.26 1.62 -8.92
C TYR A 66 -7.09 0.36 -8.09
N SER A 67 -7.15 0.54 -6.77
CA SER A 67 -7.11 -0.59 -5.83
C SER A 67 -8.51 -0.92 -5.36
N LYS A 68 -8.87 -2.20 -5.42
CA LYS A 68 -10.07 -2.70 -4.73
C LYS A 68 -9.81 -2.70 -3.23
N VAL A 69 -10.78 -2.21 -2.48
CA VAL A 69 -10.69 -2.08 -1.03
C VAL A 69 -11.41 -3.24 -0.34
N ARG A 70 -10.80 -3.76 0.73
CA ARG A 70 -11.40 -4.69 1.69
C ARG A 70 -11.52 -4.04 3.07
N PHE A 71 -12.63 -4.27 3.75
CA PHE A 71 -12.81 -3.94 5.16
C PHE A 71 -12.34 -5.09 6.05
N LEU A 72 -11.57 -4.75 7.07
CA LEU A 72 -11.01 -5.67 8.05
C LEU A 72 -11.40 -5.22 9.45
N LEU A 73 -12.03 -6.09 10.22
CA LEU A 73 -12.42 -5.76 11.59
C LEU A 73 -11.20 -5.72 12.50
N LYS A 74 -11.08 -4.62 13.25
CA LYS A 74 -10.34 -4.53 14.51
C LYS A 74 -11.34 -4.63 15.67
N LYS A 75 -10.83 -4.68 16.91
CA LYS A 75 -11.62 -4.75 18.14
C LYS A 75 -12.88 -3.84 18.10
N ASN A 76 -12.70 -2.52 17.92
CA ASN A 76 -13.81 -1.55 17.93
C ASN A 76 -13.85 -0.66 16.67
N LYS A 77 -13.10 -1.00 15.61
CA LYS A 77 -12.97 -0.14 14.41
C LYS A 77 -12.83 -1.00 13.16
N VAL A 78 -13.15 -0.42 12.01
CA VAL A 78 -12.88 -1.05 10.71
C VAL A 78 -11.59 -0.48 10.15
N ARG A 79 -10.66 -1.35 9.75
CA ARG A 79 -9.48 -0.99 8.97
C ARG A 79 -9.75 -1.25 7.50
N ILE A 80 -9.21 -0.37 6.67
CA ILE A 80 -9.31 -0.46 5.22
C ILE A 80 -8.00 -0.97 4.67
N VAL A 81 -8.09 -1.93 3.74
CA VAL A 81 -6.94 -2.49 3.06
C VAL A 81 -7.18 -2.41 1.56
N ALA A 82 -6.36 -1.62 0.87
CA ALA A 82 -6.36 -1.52 -0.57
C ALA A 82 -5.46 -2.62 -1.17
N ASN A 83 -5.97 -3.39 -2.13
CA ASN A 83 -5.17 -4.34 -2.89
C ASN A 83 -4.50 -3.63 -4.07
N THR A 84 -3.20 -3.36 -3.94
CA THR A 84 -2.40 -2.67 -4.96
C THR A 84 -1.71 -3.61 -5.96
N LYS A 85 -1.78 -4.93 -5.73
CA LYS A 85 -1.13 -5.96 -6.56
C LYS A 85 -2.02 -6.48 -7.67
N ALA A 86 -3.34 -6.46 -7.47
CA ALA A 86 -4.28 -6.94 -8.48
C ALA A 86 -4.53 -5.86 -9.55
N PRO A 87 -4.57 -6.23 -10.85
CA PRO A 87 -5.15 -5.36 -11.85
C PRO A 87 -6.65 -5.19 -11.58
N CYS A 88 -7.23 -4.10 -12.07
CA CYS A 88 -8.63 -3.78 -11.86
C CYS A 88 -9.35 -3.58 -13.20
N LYS A 89 -10.53 -4.20 -13.33
CA LYS A 89 -11.49 -3.89 -14.40
C LYS A 89 -12.55 -2.96 -13.82
N VAL A 90 -12.63 -1.74 -14.32
CA VAL A 90 -13.66 -0.78 -13.93
C VAL A 90 -14.72 -0.74 -15.03
N GLN A 91 -15.97 -0.99 -14.65
CA GLN A 91 -17.13 -0.92 -15.55
C GLN A 91 -17.98 0.28 -15.18
N ILE A 92 -18.09 1.23 -16.11
CA ILE A 92 -18.92 2.41 -15.93
C ILE A 92 -20.26 2.13 -16.60
N HIS A 93 -21.29 1.99 -15.78
CA HIS A 93 -22.65 1.72 -16.24
C HIS A 93 -23.32 3.05 -16.60
N GLY A 94 -23.84 3.12 -17.82
CA GLY A 94 -24.49 4.30 -18.41
C GLY A 94 -24.97 3.98 -19.82
N PRO A 95 -25.55 4.95 -20.56
CA PRO A 95 -26.10 4.71 -21.90
C PRO A 95 -25.08 4.19 -22.91
N ARG A 96 -23.78 4.38 -22.67
CA ARG A 96 -22.68 3.68 -23.34
C ARG A 96 -21.80 3.00 -22.29
N SER A 97 -22.11 1.77 -21.93
CA SER A 97 -21.31 1.00 -20.98
C SER A 97 -19.88 0.86 -21.49
N ARG A 98 -18.89 1.28 -20.69
CA ARG A 98 -17.46 1.20 -21.02
C ARG A 98 -16.75 0.40 -19.95
N SER A 99 -15.86 -0.49 -20.37
CA SER A 99 -15.00 -1.24 -19.47
C SER A 99 -13.54 -0.89 -19.70
N PHE A 100 -12.86 -0.51 -18.63
CA PHE A 100 -11.44 -0.17 -18.63
C PHE A 100 -10.66 -1.23 -17.89
N PHE A 101 -9.59 -1.74 -18.50
CA PHE A 101 -8.64 -2.63 -17.83
C PHE A 101 -7.42 -1.84 -17.42
N LEU A 102 -7.14 -1.81 -16.13
CA LEU A 102 -6.06 -1.03 -15.55
C LEU A 102 -5.04 -1.96 -14.88
N LYS A 103 -3.76 -1.69 -15.15
CA LYS A 103 -2.64 -2.38 -14.52
C LYS A 103 -2.70 -2.18 -13.00
N SER A 104 -2.08 -3.08 -12.26
CA SER A 104 -1.99 -2.94 -10.80
C SER A 104 -1.21 -1.67 -10.42
N VAL A 105 -1.54 -1.06 -9.28
CA VAL A 105 -0.82 0.13 -8.78
C VAL A 105 0.67 -0.19 -8.62
N ASN A 106 1.01 -1.37 -8.11
CA ASN A 106 2.41 -1.78 -7.96
C ASN A 106 3.12 -1.92 -9.31
N SER A 107 2.44 -2.37 -10.35
CA SER A 107 3.01 -2.42 -11.71
C SER A 107 3.25 -1.01 -12.26
N SER A 108 2.31 -0.10 -12.07
CA SER A 108 2.45 1.30 -12.49
C SER A 108 3.58 2.03 -11.75
N LEU A 109 3.77 1.73 -10.46
CA LEU A 109 4.81 2.37 -9.63
C LEU A 109 6.16 1.64 -9.66
N LYS A 110 6.29 0.53 -10.40
CA LYS A 110 7.50 -0.31 -10.42
C LYS A 110 8.73 0.49 -10.88
N GLU A 111 8.57 1.28 -11.93
CA GLU A 111 9.65 2.08 -12.51
C GLU A 111 10.07 3.20 -11.57
N LEU A 112 9.11 3.94 -11.01
CA LEU A 112 9.37 4.98 -10.00
C LEU A 112 10.09 4.40 -8.77
N HIS A 113 9.66 3.23 -8.30
CA HIS A 113 10.33 2.54 -7.19
C HIS A 113 11.77 2.14 -7.53
N ALA A 114 12.05 1.74 -8.78
CA ALA A 114 13.43 1.47 -9.22
C ALA A 114 14.29 2.74 -9.27
N VAL A 115 13.73 3.85 -9.74
CA VAL A 115 14.39 5.17 -9.74
C VAL A 115 14.70 5.61 -8.32
N LEU A 116 13.75 5.53 -7.38
CA LEU A 116 13.98 5.89 -5.99
C LEU A 116 15.05 5.01 -5.32
N ARG A 117 15.09 3.71 -5.64
CA ARG A 117 16.17 2.82 -5.16
C ARG A 117 17.53 3.21 -5.71
N ARG A 118 17.61 3.62 -6.97
CA ARG A 118 18.85 4.14 -7.57
C ARG A 118 19.30 5.43 -6.90
N ILE A 119 18.40 6.39 -6.71
CA ILE A 119 18.71 7.66 -6.02
C ILE A 119 19.21 7.39 -4.60
N LYS A 120 18.58 6.47 -3.87
CA LYS A 120 19.05 6.05 -2.54
C LYS A 120 20.48 5.49 -2.59
N HIS A 121 20.78 4.67 -3.60
CA HIS A 121 22.08 4.03 -3.74
C HIS A 121 23.17 5.05 -4.06
N GLU A 122 22.90 5.98 -4.97
CA GLU A 122 23.83 7.04 -5.37
C GLU A 122 23.99 8.08 -4.23
N ASN A 123 22.90 8.46 -3.57
CA ASN A 123 22.89 9.46 -2.49
C ASN A 123 22.04 9.01 -1.29
N PRO A 124 22.61 8.20 -0.37
CA PRO A 124 21.87 7.66 0.77
C PRO A 124 21.24 8.71 1.69
N GLN A 125 21.82 9.92 1.77
CA GLN A 125 21.36 10.98 2.66
C GLN A 125 20.02 11.61 2.22
N VAL A 126 19.70 11.54 0.93
CA VAL A 126 18.53 12.23 0.34
C VAL A 126 17.21 11.64 0.83
N LEU A 127 17.19 10.33 1.10
CA LEU A 127 16.03 9.64 1.68
C LEU A 127 16.19 9.38 3.18
N GLY A 128 17.22 9.96 3.80
CA GLY A 128 17.54 9.82 5.21
C GLY A 128 17.70 8.36 5.63
N SER A 129 17.09 8.00 6.77
CA SER A 129 17.13 6.63 7.32
C SER A 129 16.07 5.68 6.71
N SER A 130 15.52 6.01 5.54
CA SER A 130 14.50 5.18 4.89
C SER A 130 15.08 3.84 4.43
N VAL A 131 14.36 2.76 4.72
CA VAL A 131 14.72 1.38 4.33
C VAL A 131 13.70 0.84 3.33
N PHE A 132 14.16 0.15 2.27
CA PHE A 132 13.27 -0.43 1.25
C PHE A 132 13.01 -1.93 1.47
N GLY A 133 13.65 -2.53 2.47
CA GLY A 133 13.49 -3.95 2.81
C GLY A 133 14.26 -4.34 4.06
N TYR A 134 14.11 -5.60 4.48
CA TYR A 134 14.80 -6.13 5.66
C TYR A 134 16.32 -6.21 5.48
N ASP A 135 16.80 -6.44 4.26
CA ASP A 135 18.23 -6.44 3.96
C ASP A 135 18.86 -5.07 4.27
N ASP A 136 18.19 -3.98 3.90
CA ASP A 136 18.65 -2.61 4.22
C ASP A 136 18.71 -2.38 5.74
N VAL A 137 17.70 -2.87 6.48
CA VAL A 137 17.64 -2.76 7.95
C VAL A 137 18.81 -3.51 8.56
N TYR A 138 19.04 -4.75 8.13
CA TYR A 138 20.14 -5.58 8.61
C TYR A 138 21.49 -4.91 8.32
N GLN A 139 21.70 -4.41 7.10
CA GLN A 139 22.93 -3.72 6.71
C GLN A 139 23.15 -2.42 7.51
N MET A 140 22.09 -1.68 7.83
CA MET A 140 22.21 -0.48 8.66
C MET A 140 22.58 -0.83 10.10
N LEU A 141 21.91 -1.83 10.70
CA LEU A 141 22.19 -2.31 12.03
C LEU A 141 23.61 -2.88 12.13
N HIS A 142 24.01 -3.72 11.17
CA HIS A 142 25.34 -4.31 11.13
C HIS A 142 26.44 -3.23 11.08
N ARG A 143 26.29 -2.22 10.22
CA ARG A 143 27.23 -1.08 10.17
C ARG A 143 27.27 -0.30 11.48
N PHE A 144 26.14 -0.09 12.13
CA PHE A 144 26.07 0.58 13.43
C PHE A 144 26.80 -0.24 14.52
N LEU A 145 26.55 -1.54 14.61
CA LEU A 145 27.21 -2.44 15.56
C LEU A 145 28.73 -2.51 15.32
N GLN A 146 29.17 -2.55 14.06
CA GLN A 146 30.60 -2.51 13.72
C GLN A 146 31.28 -1.23 14.20
N LYS A 147 30.65 -0.07 13.95
CA LYS A 147 31.15 1.24 14.40
C LYS A 147 31.27 1.31 15.93
N ILE A 148 30.27 0.79 16.63
CA ILE A 148 30.22 0.77 18.09
C ILE A 148 31.27 -0.18 18.69
N LYS A 149 31.52 -1.32 18.03
CA LYS A 149 32.52 -2.28 18.48
C LYS A 149 33.94 -1.70 18.39
N GLY A 150 34.23 -0.86 17.38
CA GLY A 150 35.44 -0.03 17.32
C GLY A 150 36.78 -0.76 17.56
N GLY A 151 36.85 -2.06 17.28
CA GLY A 151 38.02 -2.91 17.60
C GLY A 151 38.16 -3.33 19.08
N SER A 152 37.30 -2.84 19.98
CA SER A 152 37.29 -3.24 21.39
C SER A 152 36.66 -4.62 21.59
N ARG A 153 37.19 -5.38 22.57
CA ARG A 153 36.59 -6.64 23.03
C ARG A 153 35.30 -6.44 23.83
N VAL A 154 35.10 -5.24 24.39
CA VAL A 154 33.95 -4.92 25.26
C VAL A 154 32.93 -4.12 24.48
N PHE A 155 31.70 -4.62 24.41
CA PHE A 155 30.59 -3.94 23.76
C PHE A 155 30.03 -2.85 24.71
N PRO A 156 29.90 -1.60 24.27
CA PRO A 156 29.37 -0.54 25.12
C PRO A 156 27.86 -0.69 25.32
N LYS A 157 27.33 -0.10 26.38
CA LYS A 157 25.88 -0.09 26.65
C LYS A 157 25.15 0.67 25.55
N VAL A 158 24.15 0.04 24.95
CA VAL A 158 23.30 0.62 23.91
C VAL A 158 21.87 0.65 24.43
N TYR A 159 21.17 1.76 24.17
CA TYR A 159 19.75 1.92 24.45
C TYR A 159 18.98 1.92 23.13
N ILE A 160 17.85 1.21 23.09
CA ILE A 160 16.97 1.13 21.92
C ILE A 160 15.63 1.74 22.30
N VAL A 161 15.18 2.72 21.53
CA VAL A 161 13.85 3.32 21.65
C VAL A 161 13.01 2.84 20.47
N VAL A 162 11.83 2.30 20.76
CA VAL A 162 10.89 1.84 19.73
C VAL A 162 9.68 2.77 19.73
N GLY A 163 9.41 3.38 18.58
CA GLY A 163 8.24 4.23 18.35
C GLY A 163 7.39 3.71 17.20
N ASP A 164 6.08 3.77 17.35
CA ASP A 164 5.11 3.46 16.29
C ASP A 164 4.39 4.73 15.84
N VAL A 165 4.20 4.88 14.53
CA VAL A 165 3.50 6.03 13.94
C VAL A 165 2.05 5.65 13.69
N ALA A 166 1.16 6.23 14.49
CA ALA A 166 -0.27 6.00 14.35
C ALA A 166 -0.79 6.54 13.00
N LYS A 167 -1.53 5.69 12.27
CA LYS A 167 -2.22 6.05 11.02
C LYS A 167 -1.29 6.65 9.93
N ALA A 168 -0.05 6.16 9.82
CA ALA A 168 0.96 6.72 8.92
C ALA A 168 0.51 6.96 7.47
N PHE A 169 -0.37 6.11 6.91
CA PHE A 169 -0.91 6.28 5.55
C PHE A 169 -2.01 7.35 5.45
N ASP A 170 -2.79 7.55 6.50
CA ASP A 170 -3.92 8.49 6.50
C ASP A 170 -3.45 9.93 6.78
N THR A 171 -2.28 10.10 7.39
CA THR A 171 -1.72 11.39 7.82
C THR A 171 -0.70 11.97 6.83
N ILE A 172 -0.59 11.43 5.62
CA ILE A 172 0.35 11.91 4.61
C ILE A 172 -0.14 13.24 4.04
N ASN A 173 0.63 14.31 4.26
CA ASN A 173 0.43 15.57 3.53
C ASN A 173 0.92 15.39 2.08
N GLN A 174 -0.04 15.32 1.15
CA GLN A 174 0.24 15.03 -0.26
C GLN A 174 1.04 16.15 -0.94
N ASP A 175 0.76 17.42 -0.62
CA ASP A 175 1.48 18.56 -1.20
C ASP A 175 2.95 18.55 -0.77
N LYS A 176 3.20 18.30 0.52
CA LYS A 176 4.56 18.17 1.04
C LYS A 176 5.28 16.97 0.41
N LEU A 177 4.60 15.85 0.22
CA LEU A 177 5.17 14.68 -0.44
C LEU A 177 5.57 15.00 -1.89
N VAL A 178 4.70 15.69 -2.64
CA VAL A 178 4.98 16.08 -4.03
C VAL A 178 6.18 17.03 -4.09
N ASN A 179 6.28 17.98 -3.18
CA ASN A 179 7.43 18.90 -3.13
C ASN A 179 8.74 18.15 -2.84
N ILE A 180 8.74 17.25 -1.84
CA ILE A 180 9.90 16.40 -1.57
C ILE A 180 10.28 15.57 -2.79
N LEU A 181 9.31 15.00 -3.52
CA LEU A 181 9.59 14.21 -4.71
C LEU A 181 10.22 15.06 -5.84
N LYS A 182 9.84 16.33 -5.98
CA LYS A 182 10.47 17.26 -6.95
C LYS A 182 11.92 17.56 -6.59
N ASP A 183 12.23 17.68 -5.31
CA ASP A 183 13.60 17.95 -4.84
C ASP A 183 14.52 16.72 -4.96
N ILE A 184 13.95 15.52 -4.86
CA ILE A 184 14.70 14.26 -4.90
C ILE A 184 14.89 13.75 -6.33
N VAL A 185 13.86 13.85 -7.18
CA VAL A 185 13.86 13.34 -8.55
C VAL A 185 14.31 14.46 -9.49
N LEU A 186 15.61 14.74 -9.49
CA LEU A 186 16.20 15.88 -10.21
C LEU A 186 16.28 15.71 -11.73
N ASN A 187 16.40 14.47 -12.21
CA ASN A 187 16.52 14.20 -13.64
C ASN A 187 15.14 13.98 -14.30
N ASP A 188 14.94 14.58 -15.48
CA ASP A 188 13.73 14.34 -16.28
C ASP A 188 13.68 12.94 -16.90
N LYS A 189 14.84 12.30 -17.06
CA LYS A 189 14.97 10.99 -17.71
C LYS A 189 15.85 10.06 -16.88
N TYR A 190 15.31 8.87 -16.60
CA TYR A 190 16.06 7.76 -16.01
C TYR A 190 16.07 6.57 -16.97
N ILE A 191 17.26 6.02 -17.22
CA ILE A 191 17.42 4.81 -18.01
C ILE A 191 17.32 3.61 -17.07
N LEU A 192 16.29 2.80 -17.26
CA LEU A 192 16.11 1.52 -16.57
C LEU A 192 16.49 0.39 -17.52
N ARG A 193 17.43 -0.48 -17.11
CA ARG A 193 17.80 -1.67 -17.88
C ARG A 193 17.03 -2.87 -17.33
N GLY A 194 16.27 -3.53 -18.19
CA GLY A 194 15.64 -4.82 -17.90
C GLY A 194 16.55 -5.95 -18.36
N TYR A 195 16.67 -7.00 -17.55
CA TYR A 195 17.36 -8.23 -17.91
C TYR A 195 16.44 -9.42 -17.63
N THR A 196 16.49 -10.41 -18.50
CA THR A 196 15.82 -11.70 -18.31
C THR A 196 16.90 -12.75 -18.16
N GLN A 197 17.01 -13.34 -16.98
CA GLN A 197 17.93 -14.45 -16.75
C GLN A 197 17.20 -15.74 -17.11
N VAL A 198 17.70 -16.46 -18.11
CA VAL A 198 17.27 -17.83 -18.39
C VAL A 198 18.02 -18.72 -17.40
N ILE A 199 17.30 -19.30 -16.45
CA ILE A 199 17.84 -20.30 -15.54
C ILE A 199 17.72 -21.63 -16.28
N SER A 200 18.85 -22.20 -16.73
CA SER A 200 18.92 -23.56 -17.27
C SER A 200 19.07 -24.57 -16.13
#